data_AF-A0A448TC58-F1
#
_entry.id   AF-A0A448TC58-F1
#
_cell.length_a   1.000
_cell.length_b   1.000
_cell.length_c   1.000
_cell.angle_alpha   90.00
_cell.angle_beta   90.00
_cell.angle_gamma   90.00
#
_symmetry.space_group_name_H-M   'P 1'
#
loop_
_entity.id
_entity.type
_entity.pdbx_description
1 polymer ?
#
loop_
_entity_poly.entity_id
_entity_poly.type
_entity_poly.pdbx_seq_one_letter_code
_entity_poly.pdbx_strand_id
1 'polypeptide(L)'
;MNLQQLSDWLLAPQYLSWLWNGFLMTLWLSACAGLAATLLGFGLAAMRDSSLRPLSWLAVAYSALFRNTPLLVQLFFWYFAAGQILPSFAMQWLNTPII
;
A
#
# COMPACT_ATOMS: atom_id res chain seq x y z
N MET A 1 -4.19 -18.24 -37.30
CA MET A 1 -3.37 -18.43 -36.08
C MET A 1 -3.75 -19.77 -35.49
N ASN A 2 -2.83 -20.73 -35.39
CA ASN A 2 -3.12 -22.07 -34.85
C ASN A 2 -2.92 -22.12 -33.33
N LEU A 3 -3.63 -23.03 -32.65
CA LEU A 3 -3.64 -23.16 -31.18
C LEU A 3 -2.23 -23.36 -30.59
N GLN A 4 -1.36 -24.11 -31.27
CA GLN A 4 0.04 -24.30 -30.90
C GLN A 4 0.82 -22.97 -30.81
N GLN A 5 0.57 -22.09 -31.77
CA GLN A 5 1.24 -20.80 -31.86
C GLN A 5 0.72 -19.84 -30.79
N LEU A 6 -0.55 -19.96 -30.38
CA LEU A 6 -1.12 -19.21 -29.27
C LEU A 6 -0.57 -19.69 -27.92
N SER A 7 -0.41 -21.01 -27.73
CA SER A 7 0.19 -21.55 -26.49
C SER A 7 1.63 -21.12 -26.34
N ASP A 8 2.42 -21.11 -27.41
CA ASP A 8 3.83 -20.70 -27.36
C ASP A 8 3.99 -19.23 -26.98
N TRP A 9 3.06 -18.37 -27.41
CA TRP A 9 3.05 -16.95 -27.05
C TRP A 9 2.53 -16.71 -25.62
N LEU A 10 1.47 -17.41 -25.20
CA LEU A 10 0.87 -17.21 -23.87
C LEU A 10 1.69 -17.88 -22.75
N LEU A 11 2.34 -19.01 -23.03
CA LEU A 11 3.13 -19.79 -22.08
C LEU A 11 4.63 -19.64 -22.29
N ALA A 12 5.07 -18.60 -23.01
CA ALA A 12 6.49 -18.32 -23.14
C ALA A 12 7.13 -18.25 -21.74
N PRO A 13 8.25 -18.95 -21.49
CA PRO A 13 8.85 -19.07 -20.15
C PRO A 13 9.06 -17.73 -19.42
N GLN A 14 9.31 -16.67 -20.18
CA GLN A 14 9.43 -15.29 -19.70
C GLN A 14 8.15 -14.75 -19.03
N TYR A 15 6.97 -14.99 -19.60
CA TYR A 15 5.71 -14.51 -19.02
C TYR A 15 5.35 -15.29 -17.77
N LEU A 16 5.62 -16.59 -17.75
CA LEU A 16 5.43 -17.42 -16.57
C LEU A 16 6.34 -16.95 -15.42
N SER A 17 7.59 -16.60 -15.73
CA SER A 17 8.52 -16.00 -14.77
C SER A 17 8.02 -14.64 -14.23
N TRP A 18 7.54 -13.75 -15.10
CA TRP A 18 6.99 -12.45 -14.66
C TRP A 18 5.74 -12.59 -13.80
N LEU A 19 4.83 -13.48 -14.16
CA LEU A 19 3.64 -13.78 -13.36
C LEU A 19 4.02 -14.36 -12.00
N TRP A 20 5.01 -15.27 -11.96
CA TRP A 20 5.51 -15.82 -10.71
C TRP A 20 6.12 -14.75 -9.82
N ASN A 21 6.99 -13.89 -10.38
CA ASN A 21 7.58 -12.78 -9.64
C ASN A 21 6.50 -11.79 -9.13
N GLY A 22 5.54 -11.42 -9.97
CA GLY A 22 4.42 -10.55 -9.58
C GLY A 22 3.54 -11.16 -8.49
N PHE A 23 3.30 -12.47 -8.55
CA PHE A 23 2.59 -13.22 -7.52
C PHE A 23 3.34 -13.17 -6.18
N LEU A 24 4.65 -13.46 -6.17
CA LEU A 24 5.47 -13.37 -4.97
C LEU A 24 5.50 -11.94 -4.41
N MET A 25 5.63 -10.93 -5.27
CA MET A 25 5.59 -9.53 -4.85
C MET A 25 4.24 -9.14 -4.23
N THR A 26 3.14 -9.63 -4.79
CA THR A 26 1.80 -9.38 -4.23
C THR A 26 1.65 -10.01 -2.85
N LEU A 27 2.10 -11.26 -2.68
CA LEU A 27 2.09 -11.94 -1.38
C LEU A 27 2.95 -11.20 -0.36
N TRP A 28 4.17 -10.82 -0.74
CA TRP A 28 5.09 -10.08 0.12
C TRP A 28 4.51 -8.73 0.56
N LEU A 29 4.02 -7.93 -0.39
CA LEU A 29 3.40 -6.64 -0.09
C LEU A 29 2.15 -6.80 0.77
N SER A 30 1.31 -7.79 0.47
CA SER A 30 0.08 -8.06 1.22
C SER A 30 0.38 -8.50 2.66
N ALA A 31 1.41 -9.32 2.87
CA ALA A 31 1.85 -9.73 4.21
C ALA A 31 2.36 -8.52 5.01
N CYS A 32 3.26 -7.73 4.43
CA CYS A 32 3.80 -6.53 5.08
C CYS A 32 2.70 -5.49 5.39
N ALA A 33 1.85 -5.18 4.42
CA ALA A 33 0.73 -4.25 4.59
C ALA A 33 -0.29 -4.76 5.60
N GLY A 34 -0.61 -6.06 5.56
CA GLY A 34 -1.52 -6.70 6.51
C GLY A 34 -1.00 -6.60 7.94
N LEU A 35 0.26 -6.97 8.17
CA LEU A 35 0.89 -6.87 9.49
C LEU A 35 0.90 -5.43 10.01
N ALA A 36 1.32 -4.46 9.17
CA ALA A 36 1.33 -3.05 9.55
C ALA A 36 -0.08 -2.52 9.85
N ALA A 37 -1.07 -2.86 9.02
CA ALA A 37 -2.46 -2.48 9.21
C ALA A 37 -3.07 -3.10 10.47
N THR A 38 -2.73 -4.34 10.80
CA THR A 38 -3.18 -5.00 12.03
C THR A 38 -2.60 -4.30 13.26
N LEU A 39 -1.30 -3.99 13.28
CA LEU A 39 -0.68 -3.30 14.42
C LEU A 39 -1.26 -1.89 14.60
N LEU A 40 -1.40 -1.13 13.52
CA LEU A 40 -2.03 0.20 13.56
C LEU A 40 -3.50 0.12 13.96
N GLY A 41 -4.25 -0.82 13.39
CA GLY A 41 -5.66 -1.05 13.70
C GLY A 41 -5.89 -1.43 15.16
N PHE A 42 -5.01 -2.27 15.72
CA PHE A 42 -5.02 -2.60 17.14
C PHE A 42 -4.80 -1.37 18.02
N GLY A 43 -3.81 -0.54 17.69
CA GLY A 43 -3.56 0.73 18.41
C GLY A 43 -4.76 1.68 18.34
N LEU A 44 -5.36 1.84 17.16
CA LEU A 44 -6.55 2.67 16.96
C LEU A 44 -7.77 2.13 17.72
N ALA A 45 -7.95 0.82 17.78
CA ALA A 45 -9.00 0.19 18.58
C ALA A 45 -8.80 0.50 20.07
N ALA A 46 -7.59 0.36 20.60
CA ALA A 46 -7.27 0.70 21.98
C ALA A 46 -7.49 2.21 22.27
N MET A 47 -7.12 3.10 21.34
CA MET A 47 -7.37 4.54 21.47
C MET A 47 -8.86 4.88 21.49
N ARG A 48 -9.68 4.16 20.72
CA ARG A 48 -11.13 4.37 20.65
C ARG A 48 -11.83 4.09 21.99
N ASP A 49 -11.39 3.07 22.71
CA ASP A 49 -11.92 2.66 24.02
C ASP A 49 -11.34 3.46 25.19
N SER A 50 -10.40 4.37 24.93
CA SER A 50 -9.82 5.24 25.96
C SER A 50 -10.84 6.20 26.56
N SER A 51 -10.77 6.41 27.87
CA SER A 51 -11.54 7.44 28.58
C SER A 51 -11.12 8.87 28.22
N LEU A 52 -9.91 9.04 27.63
CA LEU A 52 -9.42 10.31 27.14
C LEU A 52 -10.11 10.66 25.82
N ARG A 53 -11.06 11.59 25.88
CA ARG A 53 -11.83 12.07 24.72
C ARG A 53 -10.99 12.43 23.49
N PRO A 54 -9.82 13.10 23.61
CA PRO A 54 -8.99 13.41 22.44
C PRO A 54 -8.46 12.16 21.71
N LEU A 55 -8.09 11.11 22.45
CA LEU A 55 -7.59 9.85 21.86
C LEU A 55 -8.67 9.14 21.07
N SER A 56 -9.87 9.04 21.65
CA SER A 56 -11.01 8.43 20.98
C SER A 56 -11.40 9.21 19.72
N TRP A 57 -11.35 10.55 19.79
CA TRP A 57 -11.63 11.40 18.62
C TRP A 57 -10.59 11.23 17.51
N LEU A 58 -9.30 11.11 17.83
CA LEU A 58 -8.26 10.82 16.84
C LEU A 58 -8.51 9.48 16.12
N ALA A 59 -8.89 8.43 16.86
CA ALA A 59 -9.22 7.14 16.26
C ALA A 59 -10.44 7.23 15.33
N VAL A 60 -11.48 7.98 15.74
CA VAL A 60 -12.65 8.26 14.91
C VAL A 60 -12.27 9.05 13.65
N ALA A 61 -11.52 10.13 13.79
CA ALA A 61 -11.10 10.98 12.67
C ALA A 61 -10.25 10.22 11.66
N TYR A 62 -9.25 9.46 12.12
CA TYR A 62 -8.44 8.59 11.27
C TYR A 62 -9.31 7.58 10.53
N SER A 63 -10.14 6.82 11.25
CA SER A 63 -10.96 5.79 10.62
C SER A 63 -11.98 6.38 9.64
N ALA A 64 -12.55 7.54 9.93
CA ALA A 64 -13.46 8.24 9.03
C ALA A 64 -12.76 8.70 7.76
N LEU A 65 -11.55 9.26 7.85
CA LEU A 65 -10.79 9.69 6.67
C LEU A 65 -10.46 8.50 5.76
N PHE A 66 -9.85 7.46 6.31
CA PHE A 66 -9.31 6.35 5.51
C PHE A 66 -10.38 5.36 5.04
N ARG A 67 -11.50 5.19 5.78
CA ARG A 67 -12.59 4.28 5.36
C ARG A 67 -13.61 4.94 4.44
N ASN A 68 -13.74 6.28 4.48
CA ASN A 68 -14.68 7.00 3.62
C ASN A 68 -14.02 7.59 2.36
N THR A 69 -12.70 7.52 2.22
CA THR A 69 -11.97 7.99 1.03
C THR A 69 -11.63 6.82 0.11
N PRO A 70 -11.95 6.88 -1.20
CA PRO A 70 -11.60 5.81 -2.15
C PRO A 70 -10.09 5.52 -2.15
N LEU A 71 -9.72 4.23 -2.18
CA LEU A 71 -8.32 3.82 -2.20
C LEU A 71 -7.55 4.44 -3.37
N LEU A 72 -8.19 4.58 -4.54
CA LEU A 72 -7.59 5.20 -5.72
C LEU A 72 -7.18 6.66 -5.45
N VAL A 73 -8.00 7.42 -4.72
CA VAL A 73 -7.69 8.81 -4.34
C VAL A 73 -6.48 8.84 -3.41
N GLN A 74 -6.41 7.90 -2.45
CA GLN A 74 -5.25 7.78 -1.57
C GLN A 74 -3.98 7.47 -2.37
N LEU A 75 -4.05 6.54 -3.33
CA LEU A 75 -2.93 6.21 -4.20
C LEU A 75 -2.48 7.41 -5.05
N PHE A 76 -3.42 8.15 -5.65
CA PHE A 76 -3.09 9.36 -6.39
C PHE A 76 -2.51 10.46 -5.51
N PHE A 77 -2.99 10.62 -4.28
CA PHE A 77 -2.38 11.54 -3.33
C PHE A 77 -0.91 11.19 -3.08
N TRP A 78 -0.62 9.93 -2.77
CA TRP A 78 0.76 9.49 -2.51
C TRP A 78 1.66 9.58 -3.73
N TYR A 79 1.14 9.26 -4.92
CA TYR A 79 1.91 9.27 -6.16
C TYR A 79 2.15 10.68 -6.71
N PHE A 80 1.17 11.58 -6.66
CA PHE A 80 1.24 12.91 -7.29
C PHE A 80 1.42 14.08 -6.32
N ALA A 81 0.78 14.03 -5.15
CA ALA A 81 0.69 15.20 -4.25
C ALA A 81 1.71 15.15 -3.10
N ALA A 82 1.97 13.98 -2.52
CA ALA A 82 2.81 13.85 -1.33
C ALA A 82 4.21 14.46 -1.52
N GLY A 83 4.84 14.23 -2.68
CA GLY A 83 6.16 14.78 -2.97
C GLY A 83 6.23 16.32 -2.99
N GLN A 84 5.13 17.00 -3.30
CA GLN A 84 5.08 18.47 -3.34
C GLN A 84 4.91 19.09 -1.95
N ILE A 85 4.37 18.31 -1.01
CA ILE A 85 4.05 18.75 0.36
C ILE A 85 5.18 18.37 1.33
N LEU A 86 5.92 17.29 1.02
CA LEU A 86 6.99 16.81 1.87
C LEU A 86 8.12 17.85 2.02
N PRO A 87 8.65 18.05 3.23
CA PRO A 87 9.81 18.89 3.45
C PRO A 87 11.02 18.44 2.62
N SER A 88 11.90 19.38 2.25
CA SER A 88 13.09 19.10 1.44
C SER A 88 13.97 17.98 2.02
N PHE A 89 14.13 17.92 3.34
CA PHE A 89 14.90 16.86 4.00
C PHE A 89 14.27 15.47 3.79
N ALA A 90 12.95 15.36 3.85
CA ALA A 90 12.24 14.09 3.73
C ALA A 90 12.28 13.61 2.27
N MET A 91 12.14 14.53 1.31
CA MET A 91 12.31 14.23 -0.11
C MET A 91 13.74 13.82 -0.45
N GLN A 92 14.74 14.46 0.15
CA GLN A 92 16.13 14.07 -0.02
C GLN A 92 16.37 12.66 0.51
N TRP A 93 15.90 12.34 1.73
CA TRP A 93 15.99 10.99 2.28
C TRP A 93 15.23 9.94 1.46
N LEU A 94 14.06 10.28 0.91
CA LEU A 94 13.30 9.34 0.08
C LEU A 94 13.99 9.06 -1.26
N ASN A 95 14.63 10.08 -1.83
CA ASN A 95 15.34 9.99 -3.11
C ASN A 95 16.80 9.58 -2.96
N THR A 96 17.34 9.44 -1.74
CA THR A 96 18.68 8.89 -1.58
C THR A 96 18.67 7.45 -2.07
N PRO A 97 19.57 7.08 -3.00
CA PRO A 97 19.70 5.69 -3.40
C PRO A 97 20.10 4.90 -2.15
N ILE A 98 19.18 4.09 -1.65
CA ILE A 98 19.48 3.11 -0.60
C ILE A 98 20.17 1.96 -1.35
N ILE A 99 21.48 2.14 -1.53
CA ILE A 99 22.42 1.32 -2.34
C ILE A 99 22.26 1.53 -3.85
#